data_AF-A0AAU0YHK2-F1
#
_entry.id   AF-A0AAU0YHK2-F1
#
_cell.length_a   1.000
_cell.length_b   1.000
_cell.length_c   1.000
_cell.angle_alpha   90.00
_cell.angle_beta   90.00
_cell.angle_gamma   90.00
#
_symmetry.space_group_name_H-M   'P 1'
#
loop_
_entity.id
_entity.type
_entity.pdbx_description
1 polymer ?
#
loop_
_entity_poly.entity_id
_entity_poly.type
_entity_poly.pdbx_seq_one_letter_code
_entity_poly.pdbx_strand_id
1 'polypeptide(L)'
;MSDTATLAGLDPTTLEDILRVAGTPGFDRWKDQVHRTGGCSDPIHLTGWTLAKDKTTGETLRRYSTDTEPDGRLRVACGNRRASRCPSCAYTYSGDTYHLIRAGLAEDESKDVPTAVRDYPRVFATLTAPSFGSVHNRPDRGVCRCGTPHADDDPALGTALDPTTYDYAGTVLFNNHAGQLWQRFTTRLRRELAARAGLSQRELKDVLRVSYGKVAEFQKRGAIHFHAVIRLDGPDGPDSPPPSWASVDLLTDAIRAAVAHSYTSITVPTAGDQPCRPFQWGRQLDIRPIHAFGDGSDITEQAVASYVAKYATKAAESTGSLDRRIGNREVLDLLNVPDHPRRLIEACLDLAPLYPDGKLAAWAHMLGFRGHFSTKSRRYSTTLGALRQIRADFRAAQEQDALGDPDTVLVLASWEYAGHGHTPGESALAASIARDIQLNRETAREALQDQLALEGAAA
;
A
#
# COMPACT_ATOMS: atom_id res chain seq x y z
N MET A 1 -1.76 12.97 -35.30
CA MET A 1 -2.16 14.34 -34.91
C MET A 1 -0.96 14.94 -34.21
N SER A 2 -0.38 16.01 -34.75
CA SER A 2 0.77 16.67 -34.12
C SER A 2 0.30 17.36 -32.85
N ASP A 3 0.74 16.87 -31.69
CA ASP A 3 0.64 17.59 -30.42
C ASP A 3 1.56 18.82 -30.50
N THR A 4 1.01 19.93 -30.94
CA THR A 4 1.67 21.23 -30.85
C THR A 4 1.67 21.65 -29.40
N ALA A 5 2.64 21.16 -28.64
CA ALA A 5 2.95 21.69 -27.32
C ALA A 5 3.22 23.20 -27.45
N THR A 6 2.56 23.99 -26.61
CA THR A 6 2.85 25.42 -26.46
C THR A 6 4.28 25.62 -25.93
N LEU A 7 4.80 26.85 -25.94
CA LEU A 7 6.13 27.18 -25.39
C LEU A 7 6.31 26.67 -23.94
N ALA A 8 5.22 26.47 -23.19
CA ALA A 8 5.18 25.96 -21.83
C ALA A 8 5.13 24.42 -21.72
N GLY A 9 5.22 23.68 -22.83
CA GLY A 9 5.12 22.22 -22.85
C GLY A 9 3.71 21.67 -22.60
N LEU A 10 2.68 22.50 -22.73
CA LEU A 10 1.28 22.15 -22.50
C LEU A 10 0.47 22.21 -23.80
N ASP A 11 -0.55 21.37 -23.94
CA ASP A 11 -1.50 21.51 -25.04
C ASP A 11 -2.33 22.80 -24.91
N PRO A 12 -2.88 23.34 -26.01
CA PRO A 12 -3.62 24.60 -25.99
C PRO A 12 -4.81 24.62 -25.03
N THR A 13 -5.54 23.51 -24.89
CA THR A 13 -6.71 23.41 -24.01
C THR A 13 -6.30 23.53 -22.54
N THR A 14 -5.21 22.84 -22.16
CA THR A 14 -4.67 22.95 -20.82
C THR A 14 -4.16 24.36 -20.53
N LEU A 15 -3.45 25.01 -21.47
CA LEU A 15 -2.94 26.37 -21.26
C LEU A 15 -4.06 27.41 -21.09
N GLU A 16 -5.10 27.36 -21.92
CA GLU A 16 -6.26 28.24 -21.81
C GLU A 16 -6.95 28.07 -20.46
N ASP A 17 -7.11 26.82 -20.02
CA ASP A 17 -7.73 26.50 -18.74
C ASP A 17 -6.88 26.97 -17.54
N ILE A 18 -5.54 26.92 -17.62
CA ILE A 18 -4.65 27.50 -16.60
C ILE A 18 -4.88 29.00 -16.49
N LEU A 19 -4.91 29.72 -17.62
CA LEU A 19 -5.13 31.17 -17.62
C LEU A 19 -6.50 31.52 -17.04
N ARG A 20 -7.52 30.74 -17.36
CA ARG A 20 -8.86 30.86 -16.77
C ARG A 20 -8.81 30.68 -15.25
N VAL A 21 -8.20 29.60 -14.75
CA VAL A 21 -8.12 29.31 -13.30
C VAL A 21 -7.34 30.41 -12.57
N ALA A 22 -6.18 30.80 -13.08
CA ALA A 22 -5.33 31.83 -12.49
C ALA A 22 -5.98 33.23 -12.51
N GLY A 23 -6.81 33.52 -13.53
CA GLY A 23 -7.54 34.77 -13.66
C GLY A 23 -8.87 34.82 -12.89
N THR A 24 -9.31 33.72 -12.28
CA THR A 24 -10.62 33.66 -11.60
C THR A 24 -10.54 34.28 -10.19
N PRO A 25 -11.53 35.10 -9.78
CA PRO A 25 -11.63 35.56 -8.40
C PRO A 25 -11.60 34.39 -7.40
N GLY A 26 -10.77 34.49 -6.35
CA GLY A 26 -10.61 33.41 -5.37
C GLY A 26 -9.52 32.40 -5.71
N PHE A 27 -8.67 32.66 -6.72
CA PHE A 27 -7.52 31.82 -7.04
C PHE A 27 -6.60 31.53 -5.84
N ASP A 28 -6.29 32.53 -5.01
CA ASP A 28 -5.46 32.32 -3.81
C ASP A 28 -6.11 31.33 -2.84
N ARG A 29 -7.43 31.45 -2.65
CA ARG A 29 -8.19 30.52 -1.81
C ARG A 29 -8.23 29.12 -2.42
N TRP A 30 -8.37 29.00 -3.73
CA TRP A 30 -8.28 27.74 -4.46
C TRP A 30 -6.90 27.11 -4.24
N LYS A 31 -5.83 27.90 -4.39
CA LYS A 31 -4.44 27.48 -4.20
C LYS A 31 -4.21 26.99 -2.77
N ASP A 32 -4.74 27.69 -1.77
CA ASP A 32 -4.70 27.28 -0.37
C ASP A 32 -5.39 25.94 -0.14
N GLN A 33 -6.59 25.73 -0.71
CA GLN A 33 -7.27 24.44 -0.61
C GLN A 33 -6.40 23.32 -1.22
N VAL A 34 -5.80 23.55 -2.39
CA VAL A 34 -4.92 22.55 -3.03
C VAL A 34 -3.68 22.27 -2.18
N HIS A 35 -3.02 23.30 -1.62
CA HIS A 35 -1.90 23.11 -0.68
C HIS A 35 -2.30 22.29 0.56
N ARG A 36 -3.50 22.51 1.12
CA ARG A 36 -4.02 21.74 2.27
C ARG A 36 -4.23 20.26 1.95
N THR A 37 -4.54 19.93 0.70
CA THR A 37 -4.58 18.54 0.23
C THR A 37 -3.19 17.96 -0.08
N GLY A 38 -2.13 18.77 0.03
CA GLY A 38 -0.77 18.41 -0.35
C GLY A 38 -0.53 18.40 -1.86
N GLY A 39 -1.37 19.06 -2.66
CA GLY A 39 -1.34 18.93 -4.12
C GLY A 39 -1.97 17.60 -4.60
N CYS A 40 -3.11 17.22 -4.03
CA CYS A 40 -3.82 16.00 -4.44
C CYS A 40 -4.20 16.07 -5.92
N SER A 41 -3.91 15.01 -6.69
CA SER A 41 -4.17 14.94 -8.13
C SER A 41 -5.63 14.74 -8.51
N ASP A 42 -6.46 14.26 -7.57
CA ASP A 42 -7.87 13.91 -7.83
C ASP A 42 -8.74 14.16 -6.58
N PRO A 43 -8.80 15.39 -6.04
CA PRO A 43 -9.43 15.66 -4.75
C PRO A 43 -10.94 15.37 -4.78
N ILE A 44 -11.49 15.00 -3.63
CA ILE A 44 -12.93 14.86 -3.44
C ILE A 44 -13.52 16.25 -3.19
N HIS A 45 -14.62 16.57 -3.84
CA HIS A 45 -15.36 17.81 -3.64
C HIS A 45 -16.51 17.58 -2.66
N LEU A 46 -16.58 18.44 -1.66
CA LEU A 46 -17.69 18.50 -0.72
C LEU A 46 -18.37 19.86 -0.81
N THR A 47 -19.69 19.87 -0.71
CA THR A 47 -20.51 21.08 -0.49
C THR A 47 -21.16 20.98 0.88
N GLY A 48 -21.32 22.12 1.55
CA GLY A 48 -21.98 22.16 2.85
C GLY A 48 -21.32 23.10 3.86
N TRP A 49 -21.50 22.80 5.14
CA TRP A 49 -21.14 23.72 6.20
C TRP A 49 -20.77 22.99 7.50
N THR A 50 -20.04 23.71 8.36
CA THR A 50 -19.83 23.34 9.76
C THR A 50 -20.04 24.55 10.66
N LEU A 51 -20.57 24.29 11.85
CA LEU A 51 -20.92 25.26 12.88
C LEU A 51 -20.44 24.75 14.23
N ALA A 52 -19.47 25.43 14.82
CA ALA A 52 -19.00 25.18 16.18
C ALA A 52 -19.72 26.15 17.13
N LYS A 53 -20.35 25.61 18.17
CA LYS A 53 -21.03 26.37 19.21
C LYS A 53 -20.48 26.03 20.59
N ASP A 54 -20.47 26.99 21.50
CA ASP A 54 -20.28 26.72 22.92
C ASP A 54 -21.53 25.99 23.45
N LYS A 55 -21.32 24.85 24.12
CA LYS A 55 -22.39 23.99 24.66
C LYS A 55 -23.16 24.67 25.79
N THR A 56 -22.51 25.56 26.53
CA THR A 56 -23.04 26.21 27.74
C THR A 56 -23.82 27.46 27.39
N THR A 57 -23.24 28.33 26.56
CA THR A 57 -23.85 29.62 26.20
C THR A 57 -24.70 29.53 24.92
N GLY A 58 -24.46 28.52 24.08
CA GLY A 58 -25.06 28.41 22.75
C GLY A 58 -24.47 29.37 21.71
N GLU A 59 -23.45 30.15 22.08
CA GLU A 59 -22.76 31.11 21.21
C GLU A 59 -22.10 30.39 20.02
N THR A 60 -22.14 31.01 18.85
CA THR A 60 -21.43 30.49 17.69
C THR A 60 -19.97 30.92 17.73
N LEU A 61 -19.09 29.94 17.98
CA LEU A 61 -17.65 30.16 18.03
C LEU A 61 -17.05 30.25 16.62
N ARG A 62 -17.53 29.39 15.70
CA ARG A 62 -17.05 29.36 14.32
C ARG A 62 -18.12 28.86 13.38
N ARG A 63 -18.20 29.46 12.20
CA ARG A 63 -19.02 29.00 11.09
C ARG A 63 -18.15 28.92 9.83
N TYR A 64 -18.34 27.86 9.07
CA TYR A 64 -17.74 27.67 7.76
C TYR A 64 -18.84 27.18 6.81
N SER A 65 -18.89 27.72 5.60
CA SER A 65 -19.76 27.25 4.52
C SER A 65 -18.99 27.24 3.20
N THR A 66 -19.28 26.28 2.33
CA THR A 66 -18.70 26.25 0.99
C THR A 66 -19.31 27.31 0.06
N ASP A 67 -20.39 27.98 0.45
CA ASP A 67 -21.01 29.09 -0.31
C ASP A 67 -20.02 30.23 -0.59
N THR A 68 -19.00 30.38 0.27
CA THR A 68 -17.94 31.40 0.15
C THR A 68 -16.64 30.84 -0.43
N GLU A 69 -16.61 29.57 -0.83
CA GLU A 69 -15.43 28.94 -1.42
C GLU A 69 -15.45 29.04 -2.94
N PRO A 70 -14.27 29.02 -3.60
CA PRO A 70 -14.18 28.93 -5.05
C PRO A 70 -14.95 27.72 -5.58
N ASP A 71 -15.83 27.96 -6.56
CA ASP A 71 -16.77 27.00 -7.14
C ASP A 71 -17.76 26.38 -6.14
N GLY A 72 -17.99 27.01 -4.99
CA GLY A 72 -18.95 26.53 -3.99
C GLY A 72 -18.52 25.23 -3.29
N ARG A 73 -17.25 24.84 -3.38
CA ARG A 73 -16.77 23.50 -2.97
C ARG A 73 -15.51 23.53 -2.10
N LEU A 74 -15.45 22.60 -1.15
CA LEU A 74 -14.27 22.24 -0.39
C LEU A 74 -13.57 21.03 -1.02
N ARG A 75 -12.27 21.15 -1.28
CA ARG A 75 -11.43 20.05 -1.78
C ARG A 75 -10.79 19.28 -0.62
N VAL A 76 -11.01 17.98 -0.58
CA VAL A 76 -10.42 17.05 0.39
C VAL A 76 -9.51 16.07 -0.34
N ALA A 77 -8.37 15.72 0.27
CA ALA A 77 -7.44 14.76 -0.29
C ALA A 77 -8.11 13.40 -0.57
N CYS A 78 -7.86 12.81 -1.74
CA CYS A 78 -8.53 11.57 -2.18
C CYS A 78 -8.17 10.32 -1.37
N GLY A 79 -7.06 10.36 -0.62
CA GLY A 79 -6.57 9.22 0.16
C GLY A 79 -6.13 8.01 -0.68
N ASN A 80 -5.95 8.17 -2.00
CA ASN A 80 -5.53 7.07 -2.87
C ASN A 80 -4.10 6.67 -2.55
N ARG A 81 -3.87 5.39 -2.25
CA ARG A 81 -2.52 4.90 -1.93
C ARG A 81 -1.60 4.79 -3.14
N ARG A 82 -2.15 4.73 -4.36
CA ARG A 82 -1.37 4.43 -5.58
C ARG A 82 -0.65 5.67 -6.07
N ALA A 83 0.67 5.58 -6.18
CA ALA A 83 1.50 6.69 -6.65
C ALA A 83 1.15 7.10 -8.10
N SER A 84 0.76 6.14 -8.95
CA SER A 84 0.28 6.40 -10.32
C SER A 84 -1.00 7.24 -10.38
N ARG A 85 -1.76 7.30 -9.27
CA ARG A 85 -3.03 8.03 -9.18
C ARG A 85 -2.90 9.38 -8.53
N CYS A 86 -2.24 9.40 -7.39
CA CYS A 86 -2.06 10.62 -6.63
C CYS A 86 -0.75 10.47 -5.85
N PRO A 87 0.38 10.95 -6.41
CA PRO A 87 1.67 10.90 -5.74
C PRO A 87 1.64 11.51 -4.33
N SER A 88 0.90 12.60 -4.16
CA SER A 88 0.75 13.30 -2.87
C SER A 88 0.07 12.45 -1.79
N CYS A 89 -1.10 11.86 -2.09
CA CYS A 89 -1.81 10.99 -1.14
C CYS A 89 -1.04 9.68 -0.90
N ALA A 90 -0.43 9.13 -1.95
CA ALA A 90 0.40 7.94 -1.87
C ALA A 90 1.62 8.14 -0.96
N TYR A 91 2.27 9.30 -1.03
CA TYR A 91 3.37 9.66 -0.13
C TYR A 91 2.94 9.63 1.34
N THR A 92 1.78 10.22 1.65
CA THR A 92 1.24 10.22 3.02
C THR A 92 0.90 8.80 3.48
N TYR A 93 0.28 7.99 2.61
CA TYR A 93 -0.02 6.59 2.90
C TYR A 93 1.24 5.74 3.11
N SER A 94 2.30 5.99 2.33
CA SER A 94 3.61 5.35 2.48
C SER A 94 4.21 5.68 3.84
N GLY A 95 4.19 6.96 4.24
CA GLY A 95 4.63 7.39 5.57
C GLY A 95 3.84 6.72 6.70
N ASP A 96 2.51 6.65 6.57
CA ASP A 96 1.68 5.93 7.55
C ASP A 96 2.03 4.45 7.64
N THR A 97 2.29 3.81 6.50
CA THR A 97 2.68 2.40 6.45
C THR A 97 4.05 2.20 7.09
N TYR A 98 5.00 3.10 6.84
CA TYR A 98 6.30 3.11 7.50
C TYR A 98 6.14 3.15 9.02
N HIS A 99 5.41 4.13 9.56
CA HIS A 99 5.20 4.25 11.01
C HIS A 99 4.44 3.06 11.60
N LEU A 100 3.47 2.51 10.87
CA LEU A 100 2.72 1.34 11.31
C LEU A 100 3.60 0.08 11.41
N ILE A 101 4.52 -0.13 10.48
CA ILE A 101 5.44 -1.28 10.49
C ILE A 101 6.56 -1.05 11.51
N ARG A 102 7.14 0.17 11.53
CA ARG A 102 8.19 0.57 12.46
C ARG A 102 7.73 0.47 13.91
N ALA A 103 6.55 0.97 14.26
CA ALA A 103 6.01 0.82 15.62
C ALA A 103 5.85 -0.66 16.01
N GLY A 104 5.66 -1.58 15.06
CA GLY A 104 5.64 -3.02 15.32
C GLY A 104 7.02 -3.70 15.29
N LEU A 105 8.11 -2.94 15.21
CA LEU A 105 9.48 -3.48 15.10
C LEU A 105 10.45 -2.80 16.05
N ALA A 106 10.26 -1.50 16.26
CA ALA A 106 11.14 -0.62 16.99
C ALA A 106 10.35 0.11 18.08
N GLU A 107 11.07 0.55 19.11
CA GLU A 107 10.59 1.49 20.13
C GLU A 107 9.72 2.60 19.50
N ASP A 108 8.51 2.76 20.01
CA ASP A 108 7.71 3.96 19.79
C ASP A 108 6.70 4.13 20.94
N GLU A 109 7.17 4.66 22.07
CA GLU A 109 6.32 4.98 23.23
C GLU A 109 5.18 5.94 22.85
N SER A 110 5.38 6.79 21.82
CA SER A 110 4.35 7.70 21.32
C SER A 110 3.22 6.99 20.55
N LYS A 111 3.35 5.67 20.32
CA LYS A 111 2.38 4.82 19.60
C LYS A 111 1.96 3.59 20.39
N ASP A 112 2.15 3.62 21.72
CA ASP A 112 1.74 2.56 22.65
C ASP A 112 2.38 1.20 22.32
N VAL A 113 3.67 1.18 21.94
CA VAL A 113 4.41 -0.08 21.76
C VAL A 113 5.66 -0.11 22.66
N PRO A 114 5.79 -1.11 23.55
CA PRO A 114 6.93 -1.21 24.46
C PRO A 114 8.27 -1.41 23.75
N THR A 115 9.33 -0.92 24.39
CA THR A 115 10.71 -1.02 23.92
C THR A 115 11.21 -2.48 23.82
N ALA A 116 10.75 -3.35 24.72
CA ALA A 116 11.10 -4.77 24.77
C ALA A 116 10.77 -5.56 23.48
N VAL A 117 9.89 -5.03 22.62
CA VAL A 117 9.54 -5.63 21.33
C VAL A 117 10.76 -5.82 20.42
N ARG A 118 11.80 -4.99 20.58
CA ARG A 118 13.07 -5.11 19.84
C ARG A 118 13.85 -6.38 20.14
N ASP A 119 13.53 -7.10 21.21
CA ASP A 119 14.21 -8.34 21.58
C ASP A 119 13.40 -9.59 21.20
N TYR A 120 12.16 -9.41 20.70
CA TYR A 120 11.28 -10.53 20.41
C TYR A 120 11.69 -11.23 19.10
N PRO A 121 11.60 -12.58 19.02
CA PRO A 121 11.95 -13.33 17.82
C PRO A 121 11.13 -12.88 16.61
N ARG A 122 11.82 -12.47 15.55
CA ARG A 122 11.18 -11.94 14.35
C ARG A 122 11.96 -12.22 13.08
N VAL A 123 11.23 -12.37 11.99
CA VAL A 123 11.78 -12.57 10.65
C VAL A 123 11.02 -11.74 9.62
N PHE A 124 11.73 -11.37 8.56
CA PHE A 124 11.16 -10.95 7.29
C PHE A 124 11.07 -12.16 6.36
N ALA A 125 9.85 -12.60 6.06
CA ALA A 125 9.57 -13.76 5.22
C ALA A 125 8.93 -13.34 3.89
N THR A 126 9.42 -13.92 2.79
CA THR A 126 8.87 -13.73 1.43
C THR A 126 8.33 -15.05 0.89
N LEU A 127 7.01 -15.12 0.72
CA LEU A 127 6.30 -16.27 0.15
C LEU A 127 5.99 -15.95 -1.32
N THR A 128 6.61 -16.70 -2.23
CA THR A 128 6.49 -16.46 -3.68
C THR A 128 5.40 -17.29 -4.34
N ALA A 129 4.89 -16.81 -5.48
CA ALA A 129 4.04 -17.63 -6.35
C ALA A 129 4.83 -18.79 -6.98
N PRO A 130 4.16 -19.91 -7.32
CA PRO A 130 4.76 -20.93 -8.17
C PRO A 130 5.05 -20.40 -9.58
N SER A 131 5.66 -21.24 -10.42
CA SER A 131 5.83 -20.95 -11.85
C SER A 131 4.56 -21.33 -12.61
N PHE A 132 4.19 -20.49 -13.58
CA PHE A 132 3.10 -20.72 -14.53
C PHE A 132 3.60 -20.85 -15.97
N GLY A 133 4.92 -20.99 -16.15
CA GLY A 133 5.58 -20.91 -17.44
C GLY A 133 6.91 -20.19 -17.34
N SER A 134 7.71 -20.30 -18.39
CA SER A 134 9.01 -19.62 -18.45
C SER A 134 8.81 -18.15 -18.82
N VAL A 135 9.53 -17.26 -18.14
CA VAL A 135 9.48 -15.82 -18.36
C VAL A 135 10.86 -15.27 -18.66
N HIS A 136 10.93 -14.13 -19.34
CA HIS A 136 12.14 -13.35 -19.45
C HIS A 136 12.60 -12.90 -18.07
N ASN A 137 13.89 -13.11 -17.76
CA ASN A 137 14.48 -12.77 -16.47
C ASN A 137 15.93 -12.30 -16.63
N ARG A 138 16.50 -11.83 -15.52
CA ARG A 138 17.94 -11.54 -15.41
C ARG A 138 18.56 -12.55 -14.44
N PRO A 139 19.20 -13.62 -14.93
CA PRO A 139 19.88 -14.56 -14.04
C PRO A 139 21.16 -13.94 -13.46
N ASP A 140 21.56 -14.36 -12.26
CA ASP A 140 22.80 -13.88 -11.61
C ASP A 140 24.05 -14.24 -12.41
N ARG A 141 23.98 -15.28 -13.24
CA ARG A 141 25.04 -15.72 -14.15
C ARG A 141 24.43 -16.11 -15.50
N GLY A 142 25.09 -15.69 -16.59
CA GLY A 142 24.69 -16.01 -17.96
C GLY A 142 23.68 -15.01 -18.54
N VAL A 143 22.95 -15.45 -19.56
CA VAL A 143 21.92 -14.65 -20.25
C VAL A 143 20.53 -15.23 -20.01
N CYS A 144 19.49 -14.44 -20.30
CA CYS A 144 18.12 -14.93 -20.29
C CYS A 144 17.98 -16.16 -21.19
N ARG A 145 17.00 -17.02 -20.91
CA ARG A 145 16.73 -18.21 -21.73
C ARG A 145 16.36 -17.90 -23.18
N CYS A 146 15.98 -16.65 -23.49
CA CYS A 146 15.81 -16.19 -24.87
C CYS A 146 17.14 -15.96 -25.62
N GLY A 147 18.29 -16.02 -24.93
CA GLY A 147 19.62 -15.73 -25.47
C GLY A 147 20.08 -14.28 -25.28
N THR A 148 19.20 -13.37 -24.85
CA THR A 148 19.49 -11.94 -24.74
C THR A 148 19.86 -11.55 -23.29
N PRO A 149 20.93 -10.75 -23.08
CA PRO A 149 21.14 -10.06 -21.81
C PRO A 149 20.15 -8.90 -21.67
N HIS A 150 19.31 -8.93 -20.64
CA HIS A 150 18.33 -7.87 -20.36
C HIS A 150 18.91 -6.84 -19.37
N ALA A 151 18.67 -5.56 -19.66
CA ALA A 151 18.88 -4.47 -18.69
C ALA A 151 17.79 -4.46 -17.61
N ASP A 152 18.01 -3.75 -16.51
CA ASP A 152 17.11 -3.70 -15.34
C ASP A 152 15.69 -3.20 -15.66
N ASP A 153 15.60 -2.30 -16.63
CA ASP A 153 14.40 -1.63 -17.11
C ASP A 153 13.83 -2.23 -18.41
N ASP A 154 14.40 -3.33 -18.90
CA ASP A 154 13.94 -3.98 -20.12
C ASP A 154 12.45 -4.40 -19.99
N PRO A 155 11.57 -3.95 -20.90
CA PRO A 155 10.13 -4.20 -20.83
C PRO A 155 9.77 -5.68 -21.06
N ALA A 156 10.67 -6.49 -21.61
CA ALA A 156 10.48 -7.92 -21.72
C ALA A 156 10.55 -8.61 -20.34
N LEU A 157 11.25 -8.06 -19.36
CA LEU A 157 11.42 -8.73 -18.06
C LEU A 157 10.08 -9.05 -17.40
N GLY A 158 9.89 -10.33 -17.07
CA GLY A 158 8.66 -10.86 -16.48
C GLY A 158 7.61 -11.31 -17.48
N THR A 159 7.72 -10.96 -18.77
CA THR A 159 6.79 -11.47 -19.79
C THR A 159 7.10 -12.93 -20.13
N ALA A 160 6.11 -13.64 -20.65
CA ALA A 160 6.26 -15.04 -21.07
C ALA A 160 7.29 -15.18 -22.21
N LEU A 161 8.21 -16.14 -22.11
CA LEU A 161 9.11 -16.49 -23.23
C LEU A 161 8.32 -16.99 -24.44
N ASP A 162 7.26 -17.76 -24.17
CA ASP A 162 6.28 -18.20 -25.15
C ASP A 162 4.87 -17.90 -24.61
N PRO A 163 4.21 -16.85 -25.14
CA PRO A 163 2.87 -16.46 -24.73
C PRO A 163 1.78 -17.51 -25.01
N THR A 164 2.05 -18.53 -25.83
CA THR A 164 1.06 -19.57 -26.15
C THR A 164 1.05 -20.71 -25.14
N THR A 165 2.17 -20.95 -24.45
CA THR A 165 2.32 -22.02 -23.46
C THR A 165 2.28 -21.54 -22.01
N TYR A 166 2.32 -20.23 -21.77
CA TYR A 166 2.19 -19.65 -20.43
C TYR A 166 0.77 -19.81 -19.86
N ASP A 167 0.67 -20.28 -18.62
CA ASP A 167 -0.61 -20.53 -17.92
C ASP A 167 -1.17 -19.24 -17.28
N TYR A 168 -1.76 -18.39 -18.13
CA TYR A 168 -2.43 -17.15 -17.71
C TYR A 168 -3.59 -17.43 -16.76
N ALA A 169 -4.40 -18.46 -17.04
CA ALA A 169 -5.51 -18.87 -16.20
C ALA A 169 -5.04 -19.29 -14.79
N GLY A 170 -3.99 -20.12 -14.71
CA GLY A 170 -3.36 -20.49 -13.44
C GLY A 170 -2.84 -19.29 -12.67
N THR A 171 -2.20 -18.33 -13.35
CA THR A 171 -1.66 -17.11 -12.72
C THR A 171 -2.77 -16.29 -12.05
N VAL A 172 -3.86 -16.00 -12.76
CA VAL A 172 -4.93 -15.12 -12.23
C VAL A 172 -5.78 -15.82 -11.17
N LEU A 173 -5.99 -17.14 -11.29
CA LEU A 173 -6.66 -17.93 -10.27
C LEU A 173 -5.79 -18.04 -9.00
N PHE A 174 -4.47 -18.23 -9.14
CA PHE A 174 -3.55 -18.17 -8.00
C PHE A 174 -3.64 -16.81 -7.30
N ASN A 175 -3.58 -15.71 -8.03
CA ASN A 175 -3.72 -14.36 -7.47
C ASN A 175 -5.06 -14.20 -6.72
N ASN A 176 -6.16 -14.73 -7.27
CA ASN A 176 -7.47 -14.68 -6.62
C ASN A 176 -7.52 -15.43 -5.29
N HIS A 177 -6.79 -16.55 -5.20
CA HIS A 177 -6.72 -17.42 -4.02
C HIS A 177 -5.53 -17.13 -3.08
N ALA A 178 -4.63 -16.22 -3.42
CA ALA A 178 -3.45 -15.90 -2.60
C ALA A 178 -3.80 -15.48 -1.15
N GLY A 179 -4.92 -14.77 -0.96
CA GLY A 179 -5.42 -14.42 0.37
C GLY A 179 -5.82 -15.64 1.22
N GLN A 180 -6.40 -16.66 0.59
CA GLN A 180 -6.75 -17.91 1.26
C GLN A 180 -5.50 -18.76 1.56
N LEU A 181 -4.51 -18.79 0.65
CA LEU A 181 -3.22 -19.45 0.89
C LEU A 181 -2.53 -18.85 2.12
N TRP A 182 -2.58 -17.53 2.29
CA TRP A 182 -2.06 -16.88 3.49
C TRP A 182 -2.83 -17.23 4.75
N GLN A 183 -4.17 -17.27 4.67
CA GLN A 183 -4.98 -17.68 5.81
C GLN A 183 -4.64 -19.11 6.25
N ARG A 184 -4.52 -20.06 5.31
CA ARG A 184 -4.09 -21.44 5.59
C ARG A 184 -2.67 -21.51 6.14
N PHE A 185 -1.73 -20.75 5.57
CA PHE A 185 -0.35 -20.63 6.06
C PHE A 185 -0.31 -20.17 7.52
N THR A 186 -0.96 -19.05 7.87
CA THR A 186 -0.92 -18.54 9.25
C THR A 186 -1.64 -19.46 10.23
N THR A 187 -2.70 -20.16 9.80
CA THR A 187 -3.30 -21.22 10.60
C THR A 187 -2.29 -22.34 10.85
N ARG A 188 -1.62 -22.83 9.80
CA ARG A 188 -0.65 -23.93 9.92
C ARG A 188 0.56 -23.54 10.75
N LEU A 189 1.09 -22.33 10.58
CA LEU A 189 2.20 -21.79 11.36
C LEU A 189 1.95 -21.90 12.87
N ARG A 190 0.75 -21.54 13.33
CA ARG A 190 0.37 -21.70 14.76
C ARG A 190 0.37 -23.16 15.20
N ARG A 191 0.01 -24.10 14.32
CA ARG A 191 0.06 -25.54 14.63
C ARG A 191 1.50 -26.04 14.73
N GLU A 192 2.36 -25.59 13.81
CA GLU A 192 3.79 -25.93 13.79
C GLU A 192 4.53 -25.42 15.02
N LEU A 193 4.19 -24.21 15.48
CA LEU A 193 4.72 -23.63 16.73
C LEU A 193 4.24 -24.41 17.95
N ALA A 194 2.94 -24.69 18.04
CA ALA A 194 2.37 -25.46 19.16
C ALA A 194 3.03 -26.85 19.27
N ALA A 195 3.14 -27.57 18.15
CA ALA A 195 3.75 -28.90 18.12
C ALA A 195 5.23 -28.89 18.58
N ARG A 196 6.02 -27.89 18.14
CA ARG A 196 7.43 -27.75 18.56
C ARG A 196 7.58 -27.39 20.03
N ALA A 197 6.61 -26.68 20.60
CA ALA A 197 6.58 -26.34 22.01
C ALA A 197 5.98 -27.46 22.90
N GLY A 198 5.51 -28.57 22.31
CA GLY A 198 4.81 -29.62 23.05
C GLY A 198 3.42 -29.19 23.57
N LEU A 199 2.81 -28.18 22.95
CA LEU A 199 1.53 -27.59 23.35
C LEU A 199 0.43 -27.93 22.35
N SER A 200 -0.82 -27.92 22.82
CA SER A 200 -1.98 -27.80 21.95
C SER A 200 -2.11 -26.37 21.38
N GLN A 201 -2.89 -26.21 20.32
CA GLN A 201 -3.20 -24.87 19.79
C GLN A 201 -4.00 -24.00 20.78
N ARG A 202 -4.68 -24.61 21.75
CA ARG A 202 -5.41 -23.88 22.79
C ARG A 202 -4.40 -23.29 23.77
N GLU A 203 -3.53 -24.13 24.31
CA GLU A 203 -2.49 -23.73 25.26
C GLU A 203 -1.51 -22.74 24.65
N LEU A 204 -1.17 -22.88 23.36
CA LEU A 204 -0.28 -21.92 22.70
C LEU A 204 -0.81 -20.48 22.80
N LYS A 205 -2.13 -20.26 22.70
CA LYS A 205 -2.72 -18.92 22.77
C LYS A 205 -2.58 -18.26 24.14
N ASP A 206 -2.45 -19.07 25.19
CA ASP A 206 -2.34 -18.61 26.56
C ASP A 206 -0.90 -18.17 26.90
N VAL A 207 0.08 -18.51 26.04
CA VAL A 207 1.51 -18.20 26.28
C VAL A 207 2.19 -17.46 25.14
N LEU A 208 1.68 -17.56 23.90
CA LEU A 208 2.34 -17.01 22.72
C LEU A 208 1.33 -16.49 21.70
N ARG A 209 1.64 -15.33 21.12
CA ARG A 209 0.90 -14.75 20.01
C ARG A 209 1.80 -14.60 18.79
N VAL A 210 1.31 -15.10 17.64
CA VAL A 210 1.93 -14.83 16.34
C VAL A 210 1.40 -13.50 15.81
N SER A 211 2.27 -12.50 15.81
CA SER A 211 2.02 -11.16 15.29
C SER A 211 2.66 -10.98 13.93
N TYR A 212 1.98 -10.29 13.01
CA TYR A 212 2.56 -10.03 11.69
C TYR A 212 2.04 -8.75 11.05
N GLY A 213 2.87 -8.14 10.21
CA GLY A 213 2.48 -7.18 9.17
C GLY A 213 2.83 -7.77 7.81
N LYS A 214 1.90 -7.81 6.87
CA LYS A 214 2.13 -8.34 5.52
C LYS A 214 1.77 -7.35 4.43
N VAL A 215 2.50 -7.44 3.32
CA VAL A 215 2.25 -6.72 2.08
C VAL A 215 2.23 -7.68 0.90
N ALA A 216 1.29 -7.44 -0.01
CA ALA A 216 1.15 -8.12 -1.29
C ALA A 216 1.81 -7.30 -2.40
N GLU A 217 2.71 -7.90 -3.16
CA GLU A 217 3.38 -7.25 -4.28
C GLU A 217 3.24 -8.09 -5.54
N PHE A 218 3.13 -7.42 -6.69
CA PHE A 218 3.18 -8.08 -7.98
C PHE A 218 4.62 -8.23 -8.45
N GLN A 219 5.01 -9.46 -8.79
CA GLN A 219 6.20 -9.71 -9.58
C GLN A 219 6.01 -9.13 -10.98
N LYS A 220 7.10 -8.81 -11.70
CA LYS A 220 7.02 -8.33 -13.10
C LYS A 220 6.15 -9.23 -14.00
N ARG A 221 6.07 -10.54 -13.69
CA ARG A 221 5.20 -11.53 -14.35
C ARG A 221 3.70 -11.51 -13.95
N GLY A 222 3.26 -10.51 -13.20
CA GLY A 222 1.87 -10.37 -12.76
C GLY A 222 1.40 -11.32 -11.65
N ALA A 223 2.27 -12.21 -11.15
CA ALA A 223 1.97 -13.08 -10.01
C ALA A 223 2.21 -12.38 -8.67
N ILE A 224 1.33 -12.61 -7.69
CA ILE A 224 1.44 -12.03 -6.34
C ILE A 224 2.44 -12.81 -5.49
N HIS A 225 3.32 -12.11 -4.78
CA HIS A 225 4.07 -12.64 -3.64
C HIS A 225 3.78 -11.82 -2.38
N PHE A 226 3.96 -12.45 -1.22
CA PHE A 226 3.75 -11.80 0.08
C PHE A 226 5.08 -11.60 0.80
N HIS A 227 5.32 -10.37 1.22
CA HIS A 227 6.32 -10.02 2.21
C HIS A 227 5.64 -9.91 3.57
N ALA A 228 6.22 -10.52 4.60
CA ALA A 228 5.67 -10.48 5.94
C ALA A 228 6.76 -10.31 6.99
N VAL A 229 6.57 -9.32 7.85
CA VAL A 229 7.24 -9.28 9.16
C VAL A 229 6.43 -10.18 10.08
N ILE A 230 7.05 -11.24 10.61
CA ILE A 230 6.41 -12.17 11.55
C ILE A 230 7.21 -12.13 12.85
N ARG A 231 6.53 -11.86 13.95
CA ARG A 231 7.08 -11.71 15.30
C ARG A 231 6.34 -12.61 16.29
N LEU A 232 7.08 -13.19 17.22
CA LEU A 232 6.53 -13.95 18.34
C LEU A 232 6.42 -13.05 19.56
N ASP A 233 5.20 -12.85 20.05
CA ASP A 233 4.88 -12.08 21.23
C ASP A 233 4.42 -13.00 22.38
N GLY A 234 4.34 -12.46 23.60
CA GLY A 234 3.55 -13.08 24.67
C GLY A 234 2.04 -13.03 24.42
N PRO A 235 1.21 -13.55 25.34
CA PRO A 235 -0.23 -13.69 25.14
C PRO A 235 -0.96 -12.35 24.95
N ASP A 236 -0.47 -11.28 25.59
CA ASP A 236 -1.06 -9.95 25.50
C ASP A 236 -0.62 -9.17 24.26
N GLY A 237 0.32 -9.73 23.48
CA GLY A 237 0.91 -9.09 22.32
C GLY A 237 2.21 -8.36 22.71
N PRO A 238 2.50 -7.19 22.12
CA PRO A 238 3.78 -6.51 22.30
C PRO A 238 4.08 -6.17 23.77
N ASP A 239 3.04 -5.99 24.59
CA ASP A 239 3.09 -5.67 26.03
C ASP A 239 3.60 -6.81 26.92
N SER A 240 3.71 -8.03 26.38
CA SER A 240 4.14 -9.20 27.12
C SER A 240 5.28 -9.94 26.39
N PRO A 241 6.34 -10.34 27.09
CA PRO A 241 7.45 -11.05 26.47
C PRO A 241 7.03 -12.43 25.98
N PRO A 242 7.60 -12.92 24.87
CA PRO A 242 7.39 -14.29 24.43
C PRO A 242 8.01 -15.28 25.42
N PRO A 243 7.56 -16.54 25.44
CA PRO A 243 8.16 -17.59 26.26
C PRO A 243 9.64 -17.80 25.92
N SER A 244 10.45 -18.22 26.90
CA SER A 244 11.91 -18.40 26.73
C SER A 244 12.31 -19.42 25.65
N TRP A 245 11.43 -20.35 25.30
CA TRP A 245 11.65 -21.32 24.23
C TRP A 245 11.37 -20.75 22.83
N ALA A 246 10.68 -19.60 22.73
CA ALA A 246 10.39 -18.98 21.45
C ALA A 246 11.68 -18.33 20.91
N SER A 247 12.21 -18.91 19.82
CA SER A 247 13.43 -18.43 19.17
C SER A 247 13.21 -18.15 17.68
N VAL A 248 14.16 -17.43 17.07
CA VAL A 248 14.17 -17.16 15.63
C VAL A 248 14.31 -18.46 14.83
N ASP A 249 15.11 -19.42 15.32
CA ASP A 249 15.28 -20.73 14.69
C ASP A 249 13.99 -21.53 14.70
N LEU A 250 13.32 -21.58 15.85
CA LEU A 250 12.03 -22.25 15.99
C LEU A 250 10.99 -21.63 15.04
N LEU A 251 10.94 -20.29 14.98
CA LEU A 251 10.06 -19.56 14.05
C LEU A 251 10.38 -19.91 12.59
N THR A 252 11.66 -19.90 12.21
CA THR A 252 12.13 -20.18 10.86
C THR A 252 11.74 -21.59 10.42
N ASP A 253 11.97 -22.59 11.28
CA ASP A 253 11.62 -23.98 10.99
C ASP A 253 10.10 -24.19 10.95
N ALA A 254 9.35 -23.51 11.82
CA ALA A 254 7.89 -23.55 11.79
C ALA A 254 7.32 -22.93 10.50
N ILE A 255 7.92 -21.84 9.99
CA ILE A 255 7.53 -21.22 8.71
C ILE A 255 7.80 -22.19 7.55
N ARG A 256 9.00 -22.78 7.47
CA ARG A 256 9.36 -23.76 6.43
C ARG A 256 8.38 -24.94 6.42
N ALA A 257 8.09 -25.51 7.59
CA ALA A 257 7.14 -26.61 7.73
C ALA A 257 5.71 -26.19 7.34
N ALA A 258 5.27 -25.00 7.75
CA ALA A 258 3.94 -24.51 7.43
C ALA A 258 3.73 -24.27 5.93
N VAL A 259 4.75 -23.76 5.23
CA VAL A 259 4.71 -23.56 3.77
C VAL A 259 4.67 -24.89 3.03
N ALA A 260 5.48 -25.88 3.45
CA ALA A 260 5.56 -27.18 2.80
C ALA A 260 4.35 -28.10 3.08
N HIS A 261 3.56 -27.81 4.11
CA HIS A 261 2.47 -28.68 4.53
C HIS A 261 1.27 -28.64 3.56
N SER A 262 0.71 -29.81 3.23
CA SER A 262 -0.41 -29.98 2.28
C SER A 262 -1.67 -29.17 2.62
N TYR A 263 -1.97 -28.99 3.91
CA TYR A 263 -3.03 -28.08 4.40
C TYR A 263 -2.94 -26.65 3.83
N THR A 264 -1.74 -26.17 3.50
CA THR A 264 -1.50 -24.82 2.96
C THR A 264 -1.76 -24.74 1.44
N SER A 265 -2.15 -25.84 0.80
CA SER A 265 -2.62 -25.83 -0.60
C SER A 265 -4.09 -25.44 -0.70
N ILE A 266 -4.56 -25.10 -1.90
CA ILE A 266 -5.96 -24.87 -2.26
C ILE A 266 -6.26 -25.59 -3.56
N THR A 267 -7.44 -26.19 -3.69
CA THR A 267 -7.89 -26.79 -4.95
C THR A 267 -9.02 -25.94 -5.52
N VAL A 268 -8.81 -25.43 -6.73
CA VAL A 268 -9.86 -24.81 -7.54
C VAL A 268 -10.51 -25.91 -8.38
N PRO A 269 -11.84 -26.15 -8.24
CA PRO A 269 -12.52 -27.22 -8.94
C PRO A 269 -12.57 -26.96 -10.45
N THR A 270 -12.81 -28.02 -11.23
CA THR A 270 -13.10 -27.91 -12.67
C THR A 270 -14.33 -27.02 -12.91
N ALA A 271 -14.26 -26.15 -13.91
CA ALA A 271 -15.41 -25.37 -14.36
C ALA A 271 -15.30 -25.09 -15.86
N GLY A 272 -16.34 -25.46 -16.62
CA GLY A 272 -16.32 -25.33 -18.08
C GLY A 272 -15.17 -26.13 -18.70
N ASP A 273 -14.32 -25.45 -19.47
CA ASP A 273 -13.12 -25.98 -20.11
C ASP A 273 -11.88 -25.95 -19.19
N GLN A 274 -12.01 -25.42 -17.97
CA GLN A 274 -10.89 -25.30 -17.03
C GLN A 274 -10.72 -26.58 -16.21
N PRO A 275 -9.48 -27.12 -16.14
CA PRO A 275 -9.19 -28.29 -15.32
C PRO A 275 -9.21 -27.95 -13.83
N CYS A 276 -9.24 -29.00 -13.00
CA CYS A 276 -8.97 -28.87 -11.56
C CYS A 276 -7.54 -28.37 -11.35
N ARG A 277 -7.35 -27.34 -10.52
CA ARG A 277 -6.03 -26.72 -10.29
C ARG A 277 -5.68 -26.69 -8.81
N PRO A 278 -4.62 -27.40 -8.38
CA PRO A 278 -4.05 -27.23 -7.05
C PRO A 278 -3.10 -26.02 -7.04
N PHE A 279 -3.23 -25.15 -6.04
CA PHE A 279 -2.33 -24.04 -5.76
C PHE A 279 -1.65 -24.22 -4.42
N GLN A 280 -0.37 -23.86 -4.38
CA GLN A 280 0.45 -23.76 -3.17
C GLN A 280 1.47 -22.65 -3.38
N TRP A 281 2.15 -22.22 -2.32
CA TRP A 281 3.28 -21.30 -2.45
C TRP A 281 4.41 -21.96 -3.26
N GLY A 282 5.16 -21.14 -3.99
CA GLY A 282 6.30 -21.56 -4.78
C GLY A 282 7.44 -22.10 -3.93
N ARG A 283 8.42 -22.73 -4.59
CA ARG A 283 9.60 -23.31 -3.93
C ARG A 283 10.54 -22.26 -3.35
N GLN A 284 10.49 -21.03 -3.86
CA GLN A 284 11.33 -19.93 -3.39
C GLN A 284 10.70 -19.31 -2.15
N LEU A 285 11.29 -19.59 -1.00
CA LEU A 285 10.94 -19.03 0.30
C LEU A 285 12.20 -18.36 0.86
N ASP A 286 12.13 -17.06 1.08
CA ASP A 286 13.21 -16.30 1.71
C ASP A 286 12.80 -15.95 3.14
N ILE A 287 13.61 -16.29 4.13
CA ILE A 287 13.37 -15.99 5.55
C ILE A 287 14.64 -15.38 6.09
N ARG A 288 14.54 -14.12 6.51
CA ARG A 288 15.68 -13.36 7.05
C ARG A 288 15.36 -12.91 8.46
N PRO A 289 16.15 -13.29 9.48
CA PRO A 289 16.07 -12.69 10.80
C PRO A 289 16.15 -11.16 10.73
N ILE A 290 15.41 -10.48 11.61
CA ILE A 290 15.53 -9.02 11.77
C ILE A 290 16.20 -8.79 13.12
N HIS A 291 17.39 -8.20 13.12
CA HIS A 291 18.15 -7.90 14.33
C HIS A 291 17.93 -6.44 14.76
N ALA A 292 18.02 -6.19 16.08
CA ALA A 292 18.15 -4.84 16.61
C ALA A 292 19.56 -4.31 16.28
N PHE A 293 19.73 -2.99 16.15
CA PHE A 293 21.00 -2.33 15.76
C PHE A 293 22.25 -2.93 16.44
N GLY A 294 23.36 -3.07 15.68
CA GLY A 294 24.72 -3.12 16.26
C GLY A 294 25.65 -4.28 15.84
N ASP A 295 25.23 -5.21 15.00
CA ASP A 295 26.04 -6.40 14.66
C ASP A 295 26.58 -6.44 13.22
N GLY A 296 26.30 -5.42 12.40
CA GLY A 296 26.70 -5.40 10.99
C GLY A 296 25.83 -6.27 10.08
N SER A 297 24.63 -6.66 10.51
CA SER A 297 23.68 -7.42 9.70
C SER A 297 23.01 -6.60 8.57
N ASP A 298 22.66 -7.30 7.47
CA ASP A 298 22.13 -6.73 6.23
C ASP A 298 20.70 -6.14 6.33
N ILE A 299 19.95 -6.39 7.42
CA ILE A 299 18.53 -5.99 7.54
C ILE A 299 18.20 -5.42 8.92
N THR A 300 18.05 -4.09 8.98
CA THR A 300 17.59 -3.35 10.17
C THR A 300 16.07 -3.15 10.18
N GLU A 301 15.51 -2.85 11.35
CA GLU A 301 14.08 -2.50 11.52
C GLU A 301 13.63 -1.37 10.59
N GLN A 302 14.47 -0.34 10.46
CA GLN A 302 14.22 0.80 9.58
C GLN A 302 14.28 0.39 8.11
N ALA A 303 15.22 -0.47 7.71
CA ALA A 303 15.31 -0.98 6.35
C ALA A 303 14.04 -1.79 5.99
N VAL A 304 13.55 -2.63 6.89
CA VAL A 304 12.30 -3.39 6.69
C VAL A 304 11.10 -2.46 6.59
N ALA A 305 10.95 -1.50 7.49
CA ALA A 305 9.84 -0.54 7.45
C ALA A 305 9.84 0.29 6.16
N SER A 306 11.02 0.77 5.74
CA SER A 306 11.22 1.49 4.47
C SER A 306 10.90 0.62 3.26
N TYR A 307 11.36 -0.64 3.27
CA TYR A 307 11.06 -1.61 2.22
C TYR A 307 9.54 -1.82 2.11
N VAL A 308 8.86 -2.13 3.20
CA VAL A 308 7.40 -2.37 3.20
C VAL A 308 6.62 -1.11 2.76
N ALA A 309 7.04 0.07 3.22
CA ALA A 309 6.44 1.35 2.82
C ALA A 309 6.60 1.64 1.33
N LYS A 310 7.76 1.34 0.74
CA LYS A 310 8.03 1.48 -0.70
C LYS A 310 7.02 0.70 -1.56
N TYR A 311 6.61 -0.48 -1.11
CA TYR A 311 5.63 -1.28 -1.85
C TYR A 311 4.20 -0.83 -1.60
N ALA A 312 3.91 -0.21 -0.44
CA ALA A 312 2.58 0.30 -0.03
C ALA A 312 1.82 1.06 -1.13
N THR A 313 2.56 1.75 -2.00
CA THR A 313 2.04 2.62 -3.05
C THR A 313 2.00 1.99 -4.43
N LYS A 314 2.55 0.78 -4.60
CA LYS A 314 2.53 0.03 -5.86
C LYS A 314 1.29 -0.86 -5.95
N ALA A 315 0.79 -1.04 -7.16
CA ALA A 315 -0.22 -2.04 -7.51
C ALA A 315 0.13 -2.70 -8.86
N ALA A 316 -0.86 -3.33 -9.51
CA ALA A 316 -0.62 -4.11 -10.72
C ALA A 316 -0.06 -3.28 -11.88
N GLU A 317 -0.26 -1.95 -11.90
CA GLU A 317 0.29 -1.05 -12.92
C GLU A 317 1.82 -1.08 -13.01
N SER A 318 2.51 -1.48 -11.92
CA SER A 318 3.96 -1.71 -11.95
C SER A 318 4.40 -2.85 -12.87
N THR A 319 3.46 -3.66 -13.36
CA THR A 319 3.67 -4.74 -14.34
C THR A 319 3.22 -4.35 -15.75
N GLY A 320 2.86 -3.08 -15.99
CA GLY A 320 2.27 -2.62 -17.24
C GLY A 320 0.75 -2.85 -17.34
N SER A 321 0.09 -3.30 -16.25
CA SER A 321 -1.37 -3.39 -16.15
C SER A 321 -2.01 -2.01 -15.95
N LEU A 322 -3.34 -1.99 -15.85
CA LEU A 322 -4.14 -0.80 -15.56
C LEU A 322 -4.35 -0.61 -14.06
N ASP A 323 -4.42 0.64 -13.64
CA ASP A 323 -4.74 1.05 -12.27
C ASP A 323 -6.24 1.47 -12.12
N ARG A 324 -7.10 1.26 -13.13
CA ARG A 324 -8.58 1.43 -13.05
C ARG A 324 -9.26 0.12 -13.34
N ARG A 325 -10.48 -0.03 -12.81
CA ARG A 325 -11.39 -1.07 -13.27
C ARG A 325 -11.60 -0.97 -14.78
N ILE A 326 -11.77 -2.14 -15.39
CA ILE A 326 -11.90 -2.32 -16.82
C ILE A 326 -13.38 -2.52 -17.11
N GLY A 327 -13.98 -1.55 -17.80
CA GLY A 327 -15.40 -1.58 -18.15
C GLY A 327 -15.70 -2.43 -19.38
N ASN A 328 -14.78 -2.45 -20.35
CA ASN A 328 -14.87 -3.23 -21.58
C ASN A 328 -13.46 -3.66 -22.06
N ARG A 329 -13.38 -4.57 -23.04
CA ARG A 329 -12.11 -5.05 -23.60
C ARG A 329 -11.39 -4.03 -24.48
N GLU A 330 -12.14 -3.17 -25.16
CA GLU A 330 -11.61 -2.14 -26.08
C GLU A 330 -10.64 -1.17 -25.38
N VAL A 331 -10.82 -0.95 -24.07
CA VAL A 331 -9.87 -0.16 -23.25
C VAL A 331 -8.43 -0.68 -23.34
N LEU A 332 -8.22 -1.98 -23.56
CA LEU A 332 -6.88 -2.56 -23.69
C LEU A 332 -6.16 -2.08 -24.95
N ASP A 333 -6.90 -1.90 -26.04
CA ASP A 333 -6.40 -1.35 -27.30
C ASP A 333 -6.18 0.16 -27.19
N LEU A 334 -7.17 0.88 -26.65
CA LEU A 334 -7.11 2.34 -26.51
C LEU A 334 -5.95 2.81 -25.61
N LEU A 335 -5.61 2.03 -24.58
CA LEU A 335 -4.53 2.34 -23.64
C LEU A 335 -3.20 1.66 -23.99
N ASN A 336 -3.11 0.99 -25.13
CA ASN A 336 -1.90 0.27 -25.58
C ASN A 336 -1.33 -0.65 -24.48
N VAL A 337 -2.20 -1.42 -23.80
CA VAL A 337 -1.76 -2.33 -22.73
C VAL A 337 -0.82 -3.38 -23.31
N PRO A 338 0.39 -3.58 -22.75
CA PRO A 338 1.35 -4.57 -23.24
C PRO A 338 0.77 -5.99 -23.28
N ASP A 339 1.25 -6.81 -24.20
CA ASP A 339 0.66 -8.14 -24.51
C ASP A 339 0.54 -9.05 -23.27
N HIS A 340 1.57 -9.12 -22.42
CA HIS A 340 1.54 -10.00 -21.24
C HIS A 340 0.48 -9.59 -20.20
N PRO A 341 0.43 -8.35 -19.67
CA PRO A 341 -0.64 -7.92 -18.77
C PRO A 341 -2.01 -7.92 -19.45
N ARG A 342 -2.10 -7.63 -20.76
CA ARG A 342 -3.35 -7.77 -21.54
C ARG A 342 -3.89 -9.20 -21.47
N ARG A 343 -3.08 -10.22 -21.74
CA ARG A 343 -3.49 -11.64 -21.66
C ARG A 343 -3.91 -12.06 -20.25
N LEU A 344 -3.27 -11.54 -19.21
CA LEU A 344 -3.70 -11.76 -17.82
C LEU A 344 -5.07 -11.12 -17.53
N ILE A 345 -5.31 -9.91 -18.04
CA ILE A 345 -6.61 -9.25 -17.93
C ILE A 345 -7.68 -10.04 -18.68
N GLU A 346 -7.41 -10.44 -19.93
CA GLU A 346 -8.32 -11.23 -20.76
C GLU A 346 -8.66 -12.56 -20.07
N ALA A 347 -7.67 -13.26 -19.51
CA ALA A 347 -7.90 -14.46 -18.70
C ALA A 347 -8.83 -14.19 -17.51
N CYS A 348 -8.72 -13.04 -16.83
CA CYS A 348 -9.67 -12.69 -15.76
C CYS A 348 -11.11 -12.53 -16.30
N LEU A 349 -11.27 -11.93 -17.48
CA LEU A 349 -12.58 -11.70 -18.10
C LEU A 349 -13.20 -13.01 -18.59
N ASP A 350 -12.40 -13.87 -19.23
CA ASP A 350 -12.83 -15.18 -19.74
C ASP A 350 -13.23 -16.15 -18.62
N LEU A 351 -12.51 -16.11 -17.49
CA LEU A 351 -12.79 -16.98 -16.34
C LEU A 351 -13.92 -16.46 -15.44
N ALA A 352 -14.30 -15.18 -15.54
CA ALA A 352 -15.30 -14.59 -14.64
C ALA A 352 -16.68 -15.29 -14.68
N PRO A 353 -17.22 -15.71 -15.83
CA PRO A 353 -18.46 -16.49 -15.89
C PRO A 353 -18.34 -17.90 -15.30
N LEU A 354 -17.14 -18.50 -15.35
CA LEU A 354 -16.88 -19.85 -14.82
C LEU A 354 -16.74 -19.86 -13.30
N TYR A 355 -16.27 -18.75 -12.71
CA TYR A 355 -16.02 -18.59 -11.28
C TYR A 355 -16.70 -17.33 -10.71
N PRO A 356 -18.05 -17.31 -10.59
CA PRO A 356 -18.82 -16.10 -10.25
C PRO A 356 -18.43 -15.49 -8.89
N ASP A 357 -18.09 -16.33 -7.90
CA ASP A 357 -17.66 -15.87 -6.56
C ASP A 357 -16.26 -15.25 -6.54
N GLY A 358 -15.46 -15.52 -7.58
CA GLY A 358 -14.09 -15.02 -7.72
C GLY A 358 -14.04 -13.52 -8.01
N LYS A 359 -15.12 -12.93 -8.54
CA LYS A 359 -15.19 -11.53 -8.98
C LYS A 359 -14.04 -11.14 -9.94
N LEU A 360 -13.60 -12.08 -10.78
CA LEU A 360 -12.40 -11.91 -11.61
C LEU A 360 -12.48 -10.69 -12.53
N ALA A 361 -13.63 -10.44 -13.17
CA ALA A 361 -13.83 -9.26 -14.01
C ALA A 361 -13.69 -7.94 -13.22
N ALA A 362 -14.27 -7.86 -12.01
CA ALA A 362 -14.16 -6.66 -11.17
C ALA A 362 -12.73 -6.37 -10.71
N TRP A 363 -11.89 -7.40 -10.65
CA TRP A 363 -10.48 -7.35 -10.23
C TRP A 363 -9.49 -7.60 -11.38
N ALA A 364 -9.93 -7.52 -12.64
CA ALA A 364 -9.08 -7.79 -13.81
C ALA A 364 -7.89 -6.81 -13.89
N HIS A 365 -8.12 -5.54 -13.56
CA HIS A 365 -7.07 -4.52 -13.41
C HIS A 365 -6.01 -4.86 -12.35
N MET A 366 -6.38 -5.66 -11.35
CA MET A 366 -5.49 -6.22 -10.32
C MET A 366 -5.08 -7.66 -10.63
N LEU A 367 -5.17 -8.09 -11.90
CA LEU A 367 -4.76 -9.42 -12.38
C LEU A 367 -5.39 -10.55 -11.56
N GLY A 368 -6.65 -10.39 -11.16
CA GLY A 368 -7.42 -11.35 -10.38
C GLY A 368 -7.23 -11.26 -8.86
N PHE A 369 -6.26 -10.49 -8.37
CA PHE A 369 -6.04 -10.30 -6.93
C PHE A 369 -7.13 -9.43 -6.31
N ARG A 370 -7.90 -10.01 -5.39
CA ARG A 370 -9.00 -9.35 -4.66
C ARG A 370 -8.70 -9.08 -3.18
N GLY A 371 -7.46 -9.31 -2.75
CA GLY A 371 -7.04 -9.15 -1.36
C GLY A 371 -6.68 -7.70 -1.01
N HIS A 372 -6.53 -7.44 0.28
CA HIS A 372 -5.91 -6.19 0.73
C HIS A 372 -4.40 -6.22 0.45
N PHE A 373 -3.91 -5.10 -0.08
CA PHE A 373 -2.49 -4.88 -0.34
C PHE A 373 -1.66 -5.03 0.95
N SER A 374 -2.05 -4.36 2.03
CA SER A 374 -1.39 -4.46 3.34
C SER A 374 -2.38 -4.89 4.40
N THR A 375 -1.98 -5.79 5.29
CA THR A 375 -2.76 -6.18 6.47
C THR A 375 -1.82 -6.50 7.62
N LYS A 376 -2.25 -6.26 8.86
CA LYS A 376 -1.55 -6.70 10.07
C LYS A 376 -2.44 -7.56 10.94
N SER A 377 -1.85 -8.39 11.78
CA SER A 377 -2.57 -9.06 12.87
C SER A 377 -3.08 -8.04 13.89
N ARG A 378 -4.11 -8.43 14.64
CA ARG A 378 -4.55 -7.66 15.81
C ARG A 378 -3.39 -7.56 16.81
N ARG A 379 -3.23 -6.40 17.45
CA ARG A 379 -2.16 -6.09 18.40
C ARG A 379 -0.72 -6.13 17.84
N TYR A 380 -0.52 -6.09 16.52
CA TYR A 380 0.84 -5.97 15.97
C TYR A 380 1.48 -4.61 16.28
N SER A 381 0.70 -3.52 16.11
CA SER A 381 1.10 -2.12 16.31
C SER A 381 -0.15 -1.20 16.31
N THR A 382 0.05 0.12 16.27
CA THR A 382 -0.98 1.17 16.04
C THR A 382 -1.81 0.97 14.76
N THR A 383 -2.78 1.84 14.48
CA THR A 383 -3.66 1.74 13.30
C THR A 383 -3.52 2.94 12.36
N LEU A 384 -3.84 2.75 11.07
CA LEU A 384 -3.94 3.87 10.12
C LEU A 384 -4.98 4.91 10.56
N GLY A 385 -6.04 4.50 11.28
CA GLY A 385 -7.02 5.41 11.87
C GLY A 385 -6.40 6.29 12.95
N ALA A 386 -5.66 5.69 13.88
CA ALA A 386 -4.95 6.42 14.94
C ALA A 386 -3.90 7.39 14.35
N LEU A 387 -3.13 6.98 13.34
CA LEU A 387 -2.18 7.88 12.67
C LEU A 387 -2.86 9.07 11.98
N ARG A 388 -4.04 8.86 11.38
CA ARG A 388 -4.86 9.96 10.82
C ARG A 388 -5.40 10.86 11.92
N GLN A 389 -5.85 10.29 13.04
CA GLN A 389 -6.36 11.06 14.17
C GLN A 389 -5.27 11.96 14.76
N ILE A 390 -4.06 11.44 14.97
CA ILE A 390 -2.91 12.24 15.46
C ILE A 390 -2.65 13.45 14.57
N ARG A 391 -2.76 13.30 13.23
CA ARG A 391 -2.64 14.45 12.32
C ARG A 391 -3.83 15.40 12.41
N ALA A 392 -5.05 14.88 12.57
CA ALA A 392 -6.24 15.70 12.73
C ALA A 392 -6.15 16.52 14.03
N ASP A 393 -5.72 15.91 15.13
CA ASP A 393 -5.54 16.55 16.43
C ASP A 393 -4.43 17.60 16.37
N PHE A 394 -3.29 17.29 15.73
CA PHE A 394 -2.23 18.27 15.50
C PHE A 394 -2.74 19.49 14.71
N ARG A 395 -3.58 19.28 13.68
CA ARG A 395 -4.20 20.38 12.93
C ARG A 395 -5.24 21.14 13.75
N ALA A 396 -6.04 20.44 14.55
CA ALA A 396 -7.01 21.07 15.43
C ALA A 396 -6.31 21.94 16.48
N ALA A 397 -5.19 21.48 17.05
CA ALA A 397 -4.39 22.24 18.01
C ALA A 397 -3.76 23.50 17.40
N GLN A 398 -3.33 23.45 16.13
CA GLN A 398 -2.90 24.66 15.42
C GLN A 398 -4.02 25.69 15.22
N GLU A 399 -5.28 25.27 15.32
CA GLU A 399 -6.47 26.11 15.17
C GLU A 399 -7.16 26.38 16.53
N GLN A 400 -6.65 25.83 17.64
CA GLN A 400 -7.27 25.88 18.98
C GLN A 400 -7.26 27.27 19.60
N ASP A 401 -6.29 28.12 19.27
CA ASP A 401 -6.23 29.51 19.73
C ASP A 401 -7.51 30.31 19.40
N ALA A 402 -8.32 29.83 18.44
CA ALA A 402 -9.57 30.46 18.03
C ALA A 402 -10.86 29.85 18.62
N LEU A 403 -10.82 28.68 19.29
CA LEU A 403 -12.02 27.90 19.63
C LEU A 403 -12.19 27.55 21.12
N GLY A 404 -11.16 27.73 21.96
CA GLY A 404 -11.24 27.39 23.39
C GLY A 404 -11.19 25.88 23.69
N ASP A 405 -11.72 25.47 24.84
CA ASP A 405 -11.71 24.08 25.32
C ASP A 405 -12.60 23.17 24.44
N PRO A 406 -12.05 22.14 23.76
CA PRO A 406 -12.82 21.23 22.92
C PRO A 406 -14.00 20.55 23.63
N ASP A 407 -13.90 20.30 24.95
CA ASP A 407 -14.94 19.61 25.71
C ASP A 407 -16.21 20.46 25.85
N THR A 408 -16.11 21.78 25.72
CA THR A 408 -17.25 22.71 25.74
C THR A 408 -17.80 23.03 24.35
N VAL A 409 -17.24 22.48 23.26
CA VAL A 409 -17.66 22.79 21.89
C VAL A 409 -18.58 21.72 21.29
N LEU A 410 -19.74 22.12 20.78
CA LEU A 410 -20.63 21.31 19.94
C LEU A 410 -20.38 21.65 18.48
N VAL A 411 -19.95 20.66 17.69
CA VAL A 411 -19.79 20.80 16.23
C VAL A 411 -20.99 20.19 15.52
N LEU A 412 -21.70 21.01 14.76
CA LEU A 412 -22.75 20.60 13.83
C LEU A 412 -22.22 20.71 12.40
N ALA A 413 -22.47 19.71 11.57
CA ALA A 413 -22.00 19.74 10.19
C ALA A 413 -22.99 19.04 9.25
N SER A 414 -23.06 19.54 8.02
CA SER A 414 -23.78 18.92 6.91
C SER A 414 -22.88 18.96 5.68
N TRP A 415 -22.55 17.80 5.13
CA TRP A 415 -21.66 17.67 3.98
C TRP A 415 -22.26 16.74 2.95
N GLU A 416 -22.20 17.16 1.69
CA GLU A 416 -22.66 16.38 0.54
C GLU A 416 -21.51 16.21 -0.45
N TYR A 417 -21.51 15.07 -1.14
CA TYR A 417 -20.54 14.78 -2.18
C TYR A 417 -20.88 15.57 -3.45
N ALA A 418 -19.92 16.38 -3.93
CA ALA A 418 -20.09 17.27 -5.08
C ALA A 418 -19.17 16.91 -6.27
N GLY A 419 -18.69 15.66 -6.32
CA GLY A 419 -17.79 15.17 -7.37
C GLY A 419 -16.33 15.06 -6.94
N HIS A 420 -15.42 14.96 -7.90
CA HIS A 420 -14.00 14.86 -7.65
C HIS A 420 -13.18 15.32 -8.86
N GLY A 421 -11.88 15.49 -8.65
CA GLY A 421 -10.92 15.74 -9.71
C GLY A 421 -10.69 17.20 -10.01
N HIS A 422 -9.92 17.43 -11.06
CA HIS A 422 -9.49 18.75 -11.51
C HIS A 422 -9.84 18.88 -12.99
N THR A 423 -10.08 20.11 -13.44
CA THR A 423 -9.97 20.42 -14.87
C THR A 423 -8.52 20.24 -15.35
N PRO A 424 -8.23 20.19 -16.68
CA PRO A 424 -6.86 20.06 -17.17
C PRO A 424 -5.89 21.11 -16.61
N GLY A 425 -6.32 22.38 -16.54
CA GLY A 425 -5.52 23.47 -15.99
C GLY A 425 -5.38 23.41 -14.46
N GLU A 426 -6.46 23.10 -13.73
CA GLU A 426 -6.37 22.82 -12.29
C GLU A 426 -5.38 21.68 -12.00
N SER A 427 -5.37 20.63 -12.84
CA SER A 427 -4.46 19.47 -12.70
C SER A 427 -3.00 19.89 -12.85
N ALA A 428 -2.69 20.71 -13.85
CA ALA A 428 -1.33 21.19 -14.09
C ALA A 428 -0.82 22.05 -12.93
N LEU A 429 -1.67 22.96 -12.42
CA LEU A 429 -1.35 23.81 -11.27
C LEU A 429 -1.20 23.00 -9.97
N ALA A 430 -2.11 22.05 -9.71
CA ALA A 430 -2.03 21.15 -8.56
C ALA A 430 -0.78 20.26 -8.60
N ALA A 431 -0.38 19.79 -9.78
CA ALA A 431 0.87 19.07 -9.97
C ALA A 431 2.09 19.94 -9.69
N SER A 432 2.07 21.24 -10.04
CA SER A 432 3.13 22.16 -9.64
C SER A 432 3.22 22.31 -8.12
N ILE A 433 2.09 22.54 -7.46
CA ILE A 433 2.03 22.63 -5.99
C ILE A 433 2.56 21.34 -5.33
N ALA A 434 2.19 20.18 -5.84
CA ALA A 434 2.68 18.90 -5.34
C ALA A 434 4.21 18.76 -5.47
N ARG A 435 4.77 19.18 -6.62
CA ARG A 435 6.23 19.20 -6.84
C ARG A 435 6.93 20.16 -5.90
N ASP A 436 6.41 21.37 -5.71
CA ASP A 436 7.00 22.37 -4.83
C ASP A 436 7.02 21.88 -3.37
N ILE A 437 5.93 21.25 -2.92
CA ILE A 437 5.86 20.64 -1.59
C ILE A 437 6.88 19.50 -1.45
N GLN A 438 7.05 18.68 -2.48
CA GLN A 438 8.04 17.61 -2.48
C GLN A 438 9.46 18.16 -2.41
N LEU A 439 9.80 19.11 -3.28
CA LEU A 439 11.11 19.74 -3.33
C LEU A 439 11.45 20.40 -1.99
N ASN A 440 10.52 21.16 -1.41
CA ASN A 440 10.73 21.79 -0.11
C ASN A 440 11.03 20.77 1.00
N ARG A 441 10.44 19.57 0.95
CA ARG A 441 10.73 18.50 1.92
C ARG A 441 12.10 17.88 1.70
N GLU A 442 12.50 17.68 0.45
CA GLU A 442 13.81 17.14 0.08
C GLU A 442 14.91 18.13 0.51
N THR A 443 14.77 19.40 0.13
CA THR A 443 15.68 20.47 0.54
C THR A 443 15.75 20.62 2.07
N ALA A 444 14.62 20.55 2.78
CA ALA A 444 14.63 20.61 4.25
C ALA A 444 15.34 19.41 4.89
N ARG A 445 15.29 18.21 4.29
CA ARG A 445 16.02 17.04 4.76
C ARG A 445 17.52 17.18 4.53
N GLU A 446 17.92 17.63 3.34
CA GLU A 446 19.32 17.91 3.00
C GLU A 446 19.91 18.94 3.96
N ALA A 447 19.21 20.07 4.15
CA ALA A 447 19.63 21.12 5.08
C ALA A 447 19.74 20.63 6.53
N LEU A 448 18.84 19.74 6.99
CA LEU A 448 18.93 19.15 8.32
C LEU A 448 20.13 18.20 8.45
N GLN A 449 20.45 17.42 7.41
CA GLN A 449 21.64 16.56 7.40
C GLN A 449 22.92 17.39 7.45
N ASP A 450 22.98 18.47 6.67
CA ASP A 450 24.11 19.40 6.69
C ASP A 450 24.27 20.06 8.07
N GLN A 451 23.16 20.46 8.71
CA GLN A 451 23.18 21.02 10.06
C GLN A 451 23.69 20.00 11.10
N LEU A 452 23.19 18.76 11.08
CA LEU A 452 23.63 17.70 12.00
C LEU A 452 25.12 17.37 11.81
N ALA A 453 25.60 17.36 10.57
CA ALA A 453 27.01 17.17 10.24
C ALA A 453 27.89 18.32 10.77
N LEU A 454 27.41 19.56 10.71
CA LEU A 454 28.09 20.74 11.27
C LEU A 454 28.08 20.76 12.80
N GLU A 455 27.03 20.24 13.44
CA GLU A 455 26.88 20.17 14.90
C GLU A 455 27.65 19.00 15.54
N GLY A 456 28.34 18.16 14.75
CA GLY A 456 29.16 17.06 15.25
C GLY A 456 28.37 15.89 15.82
N ALA A 457 27.05 15.85 15.60
CA ALA A 457 26.21 14.72 15.92
C ALA A 457 26.33 13.68 14.80
N ALA A 458 27.21 12.70 14.98
CA ALA A 458 27.32 11.57 14.06
C ALA A 458 25.97 10.83 13.96
N ALA A 459 25.61 10.49 12.70
CA ALA A 459 24.37 9.87 12.25
C ALA A 459 24.01 8.54 12.91
#